data_AF-A0A6A6SZP2-F1
#
_entry.id   AF-A0A6A6SZP2-F1
#
_cell.length_a   1.000
_cell.length_b   1.000
_cell.length_c   1.000
_cell.angle_alpha   90.00
_cell.angle_beta   90.00
_cell.angle_gamma   90.00
#
_symmetry.space_group_name_H-M   'P 1'
#
loop_
_entity.id
_entity.type
_entity.pdbx_description
1 polymer ?
#
loop_
_entity_poly.entity_id
_entity_poly.type
_entity_poly.pdbx_seq_one_letter_code
_entity_poly.pdbx_strand_id
1 'polypeptide(L)'
;MSRASTFQCPPEFGRIERERSKKGIEDYFFGPRDIERHSKIPRALRMHGSVAPKLILPTICVALWAALISAISQEIQPISVHPIVITVLGLMVGLALNFRSATAYERYMDGRRLWAYLGAISQNLARVIWVHTEERAGAEGKEDLIAKITCLNMIIAFAIALKHRLRFEPYTQYKDLQELVSHLDTFSRSAGTPTRRKKKMHPMKRLGLLLQIPMARSNPRKEIKQATRPLGNLPMEILSYMSAYVNEIIKNKTLAVAPIQQHAMNNMQALNEILAHTDRILNTPLPVAYNIAISQITWVYVITLPFQLVHLMGWIAVPVTTIAAYIIFGMHAIGNEIENPFGPEVNDLPMELYCAQIASDVTIISSRPAAKPHEYWRHPDNKPLYPISSAGYDFWASKSESDIRNALHTRAAVSKSAMCKRQSTCRASGSTASGISIPGSCDDEDGKDPVSPTFVRSSVGV
;
A
#
# COMPACT_ATOMS: atom_id res chain seq x y z
N MET A 1 20.51 -45.88 1.19
CA MET A 1 19.20 -45.42 0.72
C MET A 1 18.61 -44.49 1.77
N SER A 2 18.86 -43.17 1.66
CA SER A 2 18.19 -42.16 2.50
C SER A 2 17.39 -41.29 1.55
N ARG A 3 16.06 -41.35 1.64
CA ARG A 3 15.15 -40.53 0.85
C ARG A 3 15.40 -39.08 1.26
N ALA A 4 16.04 -38.32 0.37
CA ALA A 4 15.90 -36.87 0.37
C ALA A 4 14.41 -36.57 0.21
N SER A 5 13.74 -36.28 1.32
CA SER A 5 12.41 -35.71 1.31
C SER A 5 12.52 -34.36 0.60
N THR A 6 12.11 -34.33 -0.66
CA THR A 6 11.95 -33.12 -1.45
C THR A 6 11.18 -32.13 -0.59
N PHE A 7 11.85 -31.08 -0.11
CA PHE A 7 11.19 -29.95 0.54
C PHE A 7 10.28 -29.36 -0.53
N GLN A 8 9.00 -29.75 -0.48
CA GLN A 8 7.99 -29.18 -1.35
C GLN A 8 7.76 -27.77 -0.82
N CYS A 9 8.30 -26.77 -1.54
CA CYS A 9 8.08 -25.37 -1.20
C CYS A 9 6.57 -25.16 -0.98
N PRO A 10 6.14 -24.62 0.17
CA PRO A 10 4.77 -24.15 0.30
C PRO A 10 4.49 -23.15 -0.83
N PRO A 11 3.23 -23.04 -1.30
CA PRO A 11 2.90 -22.15 -2.41
C PRO A 11 3.48 -20.76 -2.16
N GLU A 12 4.27 -20.25 -3.11
CA GLU A 12 4.97 -18.96 -3.02
C GLU A 12 4.00 -17.88 -2.49
N PHE A 13 4.27 -17.33 -1.31
CA PHE A 13 3.65 -16.10 -0.78
C PHE A 13 3.99 -14.94 -1.73
N GLY A 14 3.32 -14.87 -2.87
CA GLY A 14 3.64 -13.91 -3.92
C GLY A 14 3.24 -14.35 -5.32
N ARG A 15 3.13 -15.67 -5.59
CA ARG A 15 2.48 -16.12 -6.80
C ARG A 15 1.00 -16.17 -6.50
N ILE A 16 0.31 -15.07 -6.77
CA ILE A 16 -1.13 -15.10 -7.01
C ILE A 16 -1.32 -16.24 -8.02
N GLU A 17 -1.79 -17.39 -7.56
CA GLU A 17 -2.36 -18.38 -8.46
C GLU A 17 -3.50 -17.63 -9.12
N ARG A 18 -3.19 -17.03 -10.27
CA ARG A 18 -4.16 -16.72 -11.29
C ARG A 18 -4.67 -18.09 -11.70
N GLU A 19 -5.56 -18.67 -10.90
CA GLU A 19 -6.58 -19.54 -11.43
C GLU A 19 -7.02 -18.78 -12.68
N ARG A 20 -6.79 -19.36 -13.86
CA ARG A 20 -7.35 -18.89 -15.12
C ARG A 20 -8.87 -19.06 -15.03
N SER A 21 -9.49 -18.41 -14.05
CA SER A 21 -10.90 -18.12 -14.04
C SER A 21 -11.12 -17.32 -15.30
N LYS A 22 -12.01 -17.80 -16.16
CA LYS A 22 -12.43 -17.10 -17.37
C LYS A 22 -12.75 -15.67 -16.95
N LYS A 23 -11.89 -14.70 -17.31
CA LYS A 23 -11.99 -13.30 -16.87
C LYS A 23 -13.44 -12.86 -17.00
N GLY A 24 -14.12 -12.79 -15.86
CA GLY A 24 -15.49 -12.34 -15.81
C GLY A 24 -15.50 -10.84 -16.07
N ILE A 25 -16.63 -10.30 -16.50
CA ILE A 25 -16.82 -8.84 -16.51
C ILE A 25 -16.65 -8.27 -15.09
N GLU A 26 -16.91 -9.09 -14.06
CA GLU A 26 -16.69 -8.75 -12.65
C GLU A 26 -15.21 -8.48 -12.33
N ASP A 27 -14.26 -9.25 -12.88
CA ASP A 27 -12.81 -9.04 -12.68
C ASP A 27 -12.29 -7.72 -13.32
N TYR A 28 -13.12 -7.10 -14.18
CA TYR A 28 -12.82 -5.78 -14.73
C TYR A 28 -13.16 -4.65 -13.76
N PHE A 29 -14.02 -4.88 -12.77
CA PHE A 29 -14.45 -3.87 -11.80
C PHE A 29 -14.05 -4.17 -10.36
N PHE A 30 -13.65 -5.42 -10.07
CA PHE A 30 -13.22 -5.88 -8.75
C PHE A 30 -11.82 -6.47 -8.84
N GLY A 31 -10.99 -6.17 -7.84
CA GLY A 31 -9.63 -6.67 -7.72
C GLY A 31 -8.57 -5.57 -7.80
N PRO A 32 -7.34 -5.87 -7.33
CA PRO A 32 -6.28 -4.88 -7.22
C PRO A 32 -5.91 -4.35 -8.60
N ARG A 33 -5.76 -3.02 -8.70
CA ARG A 33 -5.27 -2.38 -9.90
C ARG A 33 -3.84 -2.84 -10.18
N ASP A 34 -3.66 -3.51 -11.32
CA ASP A 34 -2.33 -3.90 -11.78
C ASP A 34 -1.53 -2.63 -12.16
N ILE A 35 -0.61 -2.24 -11.30
CA ILE A 35 0.23 -1.03 -11.46
C ILE A 35 1.26 -1.24 -12.57
N GLU A 36 1.70 -2.49 -12.78
CA GLU A 36 2.71 -2.87 -13.77
C GLU A 36 2.12 -2.89 -15.19
N ARG A 37 0.81 -3.15 -15.31
CA ARG A 37 0.12 -3.19 -16.60
C ARG A 37 -0.24 -1.80 -17.12
N HIS A 38 0.63 -1.26 -17.96
CA HIS A 38 0.35 -0.05 -18.72
C HIS A 38 -0.68 -0.30 -19.84
N SER A 39 -1.77 0.48 -19.83
CA SER A 39 -2.75 0.50 -20.92
C SER A 39 -2.23 1.38 -22.05
N LYS A 40 -2.40 0.92 -23.29
CA LYS A 40 -2.09 1.70 -24.51
C LYS A 40 -3.15 2.77 -24.82
N ILE A 41 -4.34 2.67 -24.23
CA ILE A 41 -5.44 3.62 -24.42
C ILE A 41 -5.18 4.89 -23.60
N PRO A 42 -5.39 6.11 -24.16
CA PRO A 42 -5.31 7.37 -23.42
C PRO A 42 -6.19 7.37 -22.16
N ARG A 43 -5.74 8.06 -21.10
CA ARG A 43 -6.44 8.06 -19.80
C ARG A 43 -7.91 8.51 -19.90
N ALA A 44 -8.21 9.44 -20.81
CA ALA A 44 -9.57 9.95 -21.02
C ALA A 44 -10.58 8.88 -21.51
N LEU A 45 -10.12 7.85 -22.21
CA LEU A 45 -10.98 6.79 -22.79
C LEU A 45 -10.94 5.49 -21.98
N ARG A 46 -10.28 5.48 -20.81
CA ARG A 46 -10.10 4.26 -20.02
C ARG A 46 -11.32 4.02 -19.13
N MET A 47 -12.03 2.92 -19.38
CA MET A 47 -13.18 2.52 -18.56
C MET A 47 -12.78 1.76 -17.28
N HIS A 48 -11.61 1.11 -17.27
CA HIS A 48 -11.12 0.37 -16.10
C HIS A 48 -10.66 1.33 -15.00
N GLY A 49 -11.20 1.20 -13.79
CA GLY A 49 -10.95 2.11 -12.67
C GLY A 49 -11.59 3.49 -12.82
N SER A 50 -12.44 3.70 -13.82
CA SER A 50 -13.23 4.92 -13.98
C SER A 50 -14.59 4.77 -13.31
N VAL A 51 -15.15 5.88 -12.83
CA VAL A 51 -16.53 5.97 -12.35
C VAL A 51 -17.56 5.95 -13.48
N ALA A 52 -17.14 6.18 -14.74
CA ALA A 52 -18.02 6.29 -15.91
C ALA A 52 -19.07 5.17 -16.04
N PRO A 53 -18.76 3.87 -15.85
CA PRO A 53 -19.75 2.80 -15.89
C PRO A 53 -20.90 2.99 -14.89
N LYS A 54 -20.61 3.50 -13.69
CA LYS A 54 -21.61 3.77 -12.64
C LYS A 54 -22.56 4.91 -13.04
N LEU A 55 -22.12 5.77 -13.95
CA LEU A 55 -22.83 7.00 -14.36
C LEU A 55 -23.69 6.81 -15.60
N ILE A 56 -23.51 5.73 -16.37
CA ILE A 56 -24.24 5.51 -17.64
C ILE A 56 -25.75 5.59 -17.43
N LEU A 57 -26.29 4.84 -16.46
CA LEU A 57 -27.73 4.81 -16.23
C LEU A 57 -28.27 6.16 -15.70
N PRO A 58 -27.70 6.79 -14.65
CA PRO A 58 -28.13 8.12 -14.20
C PRO A 58 -28.06 9.20 -15.29
N THR A 59 -26.99 9.21 -16.09
CA THR A 59 -26.82 10.22 -17.15
C THR A 59 -27.80 10.03 -18.30
N ILE A 60 -28.11 8.78 -18.69
CA ILE A 60 -29.17 8.50 -19.68
C ILE A 60 -30.53 8.97 -19.14
N CYS A 61 -30.85 8.69 -17.87
CA CYS A 61 -32.11 9.17 -17.27
C CYS A 61 -32.22 10.70 -17.32
N VAL A 62 -31.13 11.42 -17.03
CA VAL A 62 -31.10 12.88 -17.13
C VAL A 62 -31.19 13.36 -18.58
N ALA A 63 -30.55 12.68 -19.53
CA ALA A 63 -30.67 13.02 -20.94
C ALA A 63 -32.10 12.88 -21.45
N LEU A 64 -32.79 11.79 -21.07
CA LEU A 64 -34.21 11.58 -21.38
C LEU A 64 -35.10 12.64 -20.73
N TRP A 65 -34.83 12.99 -19.46
CA TRP A 65 -35.52 14.06 -18.77
C TRP A 65 -35.32 15.42 -19.45
N ALA A 66 -34.09 15.76 -19.80
CA ALA A 66 -33.78 17.00 -20.51
C ALA A 66 -34.45 17.05 -21.89
N ALA A 67 -34.49 15.93 -22.62
CA ALA A 67 -35.19 15.82 -23.89
C ALA A 67 -36.70 16.03 -23.72
N LEU A 68 -37.31 15.45 -22.69
CA LEU A 68 -38.73 15.65 -22.37
C LEU A 68 -39.03 17.13 -22.07
N ILE A 69 -38.23 17.78 -21.22
CA ILE A 69 -38.41 19.21 -20.91
C ILE A 69 -38.18 20.08 -22.15
N SER A 70 -37.21 19.74 -23.00
CA SER A 70 -36.95 20.46 -24.25
C SER A 70 -38.13 20.37 -25.22
N ALA A 71 -38.75 19.19 -25.34
CA ALA A 71 -39.92 18.96 -26.18
C ALA A 71 -41.14 19.74 -25.66
N ILE A 72 -41.44 19.63 -24.36
CA ILE A 72 -42.56 20.35 -23.72
C ILE A 72 -42.41 21.87 -23.89
N SER A 73 -41.21 22.40 -23.66
CA SER A 73 -40.97 23.84 -23.70
C SER A 73 -41.11 24.44 -25.11
N GLN A 74 -40.79 23.67 -26.15
CA GLN A 74 -40.88 24.14 -27.54
C GLN A 74 -42.25 23.91 -28.17
N GLU A 75 -42.94 22.82 -27.82
CA GLU A 75 -44.21 22.47 -28.49
C GLU A 75 -45.46 22.94 -27.73
N ILE A 76 -45.39 23.08 -26.40
CA ILE A 76 -46.57 23.35 -25.56
C ILE A 76 -46.53 24.76 -25.01
N GLN A 77 -45.59 25.06 -24.11
CA GLN A 77 -45.46 26.35 -23.45
C GLN A 77 -44.01 26.58 -22.99
N PRO A 78 -43.47 27.81 -23.08
CA PRO A 78 -42.13 28.10 -22.60
C PRO A 78 -42.06 27.97 -21.08
N ILE A 79 -41.43 26.90 -20.60
CA ILE A 79 -41.18 26.68 -19.17
C ILE A 79 -39.78 27.22 -18.85
N SER A 80 -39.72 28.28 -18.03
CA SER A 80 -38.45 28.89 -17.60
C SER A 80 -38.38 29.01 -16.08
N VAL A 81 -37.23 28.66 -15.51
CA VAL A 81 -36.91 28.91 -14.08
C VAL A 81 -36.00 30.13 -13.98
N HIS A 82 -36.21 30.95 -12.95
CA HIS A 82 -35.39 32.14 -12.72
C HIS A 82 -33.91 31.75 -12.47
N PRO A 83 -32.93 32.38 -13.15
CA PRO A 83 -31.52 32.00 -13.06
C PRO A 83 -30.93 31.96 -11.64
N ILE A 84 -31.43 32.83 -10.74
CA ILE A 84 -31.01 32.88 -9.33
C ILE A 84 -31.18 31.54 -8.62
N VAL A 85 -32.24 30.76 -8.92
CA VAL A 85 -32.47 29.47 -8.27
C VAL A 85 -31.34 28.49 -8.58
N ILE A 86 -30.89 28.46 -9.84
CA ILE A 86 -29.84 27.54 -10.28
C ILE A 86 -28.45 28.04 -9.87
N THR A 87 -28.20 29.35 -9.84
CA THR A 87 -26.91 29.85 -9.34
C THR A 87 -26.73 29.54 -7.85
N VAL A 88 -27.76 29.73 -7.03
CA VAL A 88 -27.73 29.39 -5.61
C VAL A 88 -27.58 27.87 -5.40
N LEU A 89 -28.39 27.06 -6.09
CA LEU A 89 -28.26 25.59 -6.00
C LEU A 89 -26.89 25.11 -6.50
N GLY A 90 -26.35 25.70 -7.58
CA GLY A 90 -25.04 25.36 -8.12
C GLY A 90 -23.90 25.66 -7.15
N LEU A 91 -23.96 26.80 -6.46
CA LEU A 91 -23.00 27.15 -5.41
C LEU A 91 -23.10 26.17 -4.24
N MET A 92 -24.31 25.80 -3.82
CA MET A 92 -24.54 24.81 -2.76
C MET A 92 -24.00 23.44 -3.15
N VAL A 93 -24.28 22.95 -4.36
CA VAL A 93 -23.74 21.68 -4.87
C VAL A 93 -22.21 21.71 -4.93
N GLY A 94 -21.63 22.79 -5.45
CA GLY A 94 -20.17 22.94 -5.54
C GLY A 94 -19.49 22.85 -4.19
N LEU A 95 -19.99 23.59 -3.19
CA LEU A 95 -19.46 23.57 -1.83
C LEU A 95 -19.64 22.19 -1.17
N ALA A 96 -20.83 21.60 -1.30
CA ALA A 96 -21.17 20.30 -0.73
C ALA A 96 -20.30 19.16 -1.30
N LEU A 97 -20.10 19.16 -2.61
CA LEU A 97 -19.24 18.18 -3.28
C LEU A 97 -17.77 18.36 -2.90
N ASN A 98 -17.29 19.61 -2.81
CA ASN A 98 -15.91 19.86 -2.37
C ASN A 98 -15.67 19.37 -0.94
N PHE A 99 -16.59 19.68 -0.01
CA PHE A 99 -16.51 19.20 1.37
C PHE A 99 -16.49 17.65 1.45
N ARG A 100 -17.35 16.99 0.67
CA ARG A 100 -17.37 15.52 0.55
C ARG A 100 -16.05 14.96 0.01
N SER A 101 -15.55 15.53 -1.09
CA SER A 101 -14.32 15.05 -1.72
C SER A 101 -13.10 15.26 -0.82
N ALA A 102 -13.02 16.39 -0.11
CA ALA A 102 -11.95 16.68 0.83
C ALA A 102 -11.94 15.66 1.99
N THR A 103 -13.09 15.44 2.63
CA THR A 103 -13.21 14.49 3.76
C THR A 103 -12.99 13.04 3.33
N ALA A 104 -13.47 12.64 2.15
CA ALA A 104 -13.18 11.31 1.58
C ALA A 104 -11.68 11.13 1.31
N TYR A 105 -11.02 12.15 0.74
CA TYR A 105 -9.59 12.11 0.46
C TYR A 105 -8.73 11.98 1.72
N GLU A 106 -9.07 12.72 2.79
CA GLU A 106 -8.38 12.60 4.08
C GLU A 106 -8.44 11.18 4.63
N ARG A 107 -9.63 10.55 4.62
CA ARG A 107 -9.81 9.16 5.06
C ARG A 107 -8.97 8.18 4.24
N TYR A 108 -8.92 8.38 2.93
CA TYR A 108 -8.11 7.56 2.04
C TYR A 108 -6.61 7.72 2.31
N MET A 109 -6.15 8.96 2.54
CA MET A 109 -4.76 9.24 2.92
C MET A 109 -4.41 8.66 4.28
N ASP A 110 -5.30 8.74 5.26
CA ASP A 110 -5.07 8.17 6.58
C ASP A 110 -5.02 6.65 6.54
N GLY A 111 -5.91 6.00 5.79
CA GLY A 111 -5.83 4.57 5.52
C GLY A 111 -4.48 4.19 4.91
N ARG A 112 -4.01 4.93 3.90
CA ARG A 112 -2.70 4.69 3.28
C ARG A 112 -1.53 4.84 4.27
N ARG A 113 -1.55 5.89 5.10
CA ARG A 113 -0.53 6.15 6.11
C ARG A 113 -0.47 5.01 7.14
N LEU A 114 -1.62 4.52 7.60
CA LEU A 114 -1.71 3.41 8.56
C LEU A 114 -1.15 2.11 7.99
N TRP A 115 -1.43 1.79 6.72
CA TRP A 115 -0.85 0.61 6.08
C TRP A 115 0.67 0.72 5.86
N ALA A 116 1.18 1.90 5.51
CA ALA A 116 2.63 2.13 5.43
C ALA A 116 3.29 2.01 6.82
N TYR A 117 2.64 2.52 7.86
CA TYR A 117 3.11 2.40 9.24
C TYR A 117 3.09 0.95 9.73
N LEU A 118 2.05 0.19 9.38
CA LEU A 118 1.97 -1.26 9.65
C LEU A 118 3.16 -2.02 9.06
N GLY A 119 3.55 -1.71 7.83
CA GLY A 119 4.73 -2.31 7.20
C GLY A 119 6.00 -2.02 7.99
N ALA A 120 6.24 -0.75 8.34
CA ALA A 120 7.42 -0.34 9.09
C ALA A 120 7.49 -1.00 10.49
N ILE A 121 6.37 -1.03 11.22
CA ILE A 121 6.29 -1.65 12.55
C ILE A 121 6.45 -3.17 12.48
N SER A 122 5.86 -3.83 11.48
CA SER A 122 6.02 -5.27 11.27
C SER A 122 7.49 -5.64 11.02
N GLN A 123 8.19 -4.87 10.20
CA GLN A 123 9.63 -5.05 9.95
C GLN A 123 10.48 -4.76 11.19
N ASN A 124 10.16 -3.72 11.96
CA ASN A 124 10.85 -3.40 13.21
C ASN A 124 10.68 -4.52 14.23
N LEU A 125 9.45 -4.97 14.46
CA LEU A 125 9.16 -6.05 15.40
C LEU A 125 9.82 -7.36 14.98
N ALA A 126 9.79 -7.68 13.68
CA ALA A 126 10.46 -8.86 13.13
C ALA A 126 11.98 -8.81 13.37
N ARG A 127 12.63 -7.66 13.11
CA ARG A 127 14.06 -7.48 13.40
C ARG A 127 14.36 -7.60 14.90
N VAL A 128 13.51 -7.04 15.75
CA VAL A 128 13.72 -7.10 17.20
C VAL A 128 13.71 -8.54 17.69
N ILE A 129 12.70 -9.31 17.30
CA ILE A 129 12.57 -10.72 17.67
C ILE A 129 13.69 -11.55 17.05
N TRP A 130 14.04 -11.31 15.78
CA TRP A 130 15.02 -12.13 15.08
C TRP A 130 16.46 -11.89 15.56
N VAL A 131 16.85 -10.62 15.73
CA VAL A 131 18.24 -10.22 16.02
C VAL A 131 18.54 -10.22 17.52
N HIS A 132 17.59 -9.81 18.37
CA HIS A 132 17.88 -9.59 19.79
C HIS A 132 17.46 -10.72 20.71
N THR A 133 16.67 -11.69 20.23
CA THR A 133 16.37 -12.89 21.01
C THR A 133 17.48 -13.91 20.78
N GLU A 134 18.18 -14.28 21.84
CA GLU A 134 19.21 -15.32 21.79
C GLU A 134 18.57 -16.72 21.71
N GLU A 135 19.28 -17.68 21.12
CA GLU A 135 18.89 -19.09 21.06
C GLU A 135 19.69 -19.88 22.09
N ARG A 136 18.99 -20.65 22.94
CA ARG A 136 19.66 -21.47 23.96
C ARG A 136 20.45 -22.62 23.33
N ALA A 137 21.43 -23.14 24.06
CA ALA A 137 22.23 -24.27 23.59
C ALA A 137 21.45 -25.59 23.64
N GLY A 138 21.70 -26.48 22.67
CA GLY A 138 21.15 -27.85 22.67
C GLY A 138 19.77 -27.98 22.02
N ALA A 139 18.94 -28.89 22.55
CA ALA A 139 17.59 -29.16 22.01
C ALA A 139 16.64 -27.96 22.15
N GLU A 140 16.82 -27.15 23.20
CA GLU A 140 16.01 -25.96 23.48
C GLU A 140 16.19 -24.87 22.43
N GLY A 141 17.39 -24.71 21.85
CA GLY A 141 17.63 -23.73 20.79
C GLY A 141 16.83 -23.98 19.52
N LYS A 142 16.56 -25.26 19.20
CA LYS A 142 15.71 -25.62 18.06
C LYS A 142 14.25 -25.22 18.32
N GLU A 143 13.77 -25.41 19.54
CA GLU A 143 12.43 -24.97 19.93
C GLU A 143 12.30 -23.45 19.93
N ASP A 144 13.31 -22.74 20.45
CA ASP A 144 13.37 -21.28 20.43
C ASP A 144 13.31 -20.75 18.99
N LEU A 145 14.06 -21.36 18.07
CA LEU A 145 14.03 -20.98 16.65
C LEU A 145 12.65 -21.21 16.01
N ILE A 146 12.01 -22.34 16.29
CA ILE A 146 10.64 -22.63 15.80
C ILE A 146 9.64 -21.63 16.39
N ALA A 147 9.79 -21.28 17.67
CA ALA A 147 8.94 -20.32 18.35
C ALA A 147 9.11 -18.90 17.76
N LYS A 148 10.35 -18.49 17.45
CA LYS A 148 10.63 -17.23 16.71
C LYS A 148 9.91 -17.22 15.37
N ILE A 149 10.08 -18.26 14.55
CA ILE A 149 9.45 -18.37 13.23
C ILE A 149 7.93 -18.31 13.36
N THR A 150 7.37 -19.00 14.36
CA THR A 150 5.93 -18.96 14.66
C THR A 150 5.47 -17.55 14.99
N CYS A 151 6.22 -16.81 15.82
CA CYS A 151 5.90 -15.42 16.12
C CYS A 151 5.99 -14.50 14.90
N LEU A 152 7.01 -14.68 14.05
CA LEU A 152 7.12 -13.95 12.79
C LEU A 152 5.94 -14.22 11.85
N ASN A 153 5.48 -15.48 11.78
CA ASN A 153 4.28 -15.84 11.04
C ASN A 153 3.02 -15.21 11.64
N MET A 154 2.94 -15.04 12.96
CA MET A 154 1.84 -14.30 13.60
C MET A 154 1.83 -12.81 13.24
N ILE A 155 2.99 -12.17 13.02
CA ILE A 155 3.05 -10.79 12.49
C ILE A 155 2.39 -10.72 11.10
N ILE A 156 2.68 -11.69 10.23
CA ILE A 156 2.05 -11.79 8.91
C ILE A 156 0.55 -12.07 9.05
N ALA A 157 0.18 -13.01 9.92
CA ALA A 157 -1.20 -13.36 10.22
C ALA A 157 -2.00 -12.16 10.71
N PHE A 158 -1.41 -11.29 11.53
CA PHE A 158 -2.04 -10.05 12.01
C PHE A 158 -2.40 -9.12 10.84
N ALA A 159 -1.49 -8.88 9.90
CA ALA A 159 -1.74 -8.02 8.75
C ALA A 159 -2.85 -8.59 7.84
N ILE A 160 -2.84 -9.90 7.60
CA ILE A 160 -3.88 -10.58 6.79
C ILE A 160 -5.22 -10.59 7.52
N ALA A 161 -5.25 -10.87 8.82
CA ALA A 161 -6.45 -10.82 9.64
C ALA A 161 -7.04 -9.40 9.68
N LEU A 162 -6.19 -8.37 9.74
CA LEU A 162 -6.63 -6.97 9.69
C LEU A 162 -7.31 -6.66 8.34
N LYS A 163 -6.73 -7.09 7.22
CA LYS A 163 -7.35 -6.97 5.90
C LYS A 163 -8.75 -7.59 5.87
N HIS A 164 -8.88 -8.84 6.32
CA HIS A 164 -10.19 -9.54 6.34
C HIS A 164 -11.20 -8.84 7.25
N ARG A 165 -10.75 -8.35 8.43
CA ARG A 165 -11.58 -7.56 9.32
C ARG A 165 -12.12 -6.30 8.63
N LEU A 166 -11.26 -5.56 7.94
CA LEU A 166 -11.64 -4.32 7.25
C LEU A 166 -12.61 -4.55 6.08
N ARG A 167 -12.63 -5.76 5.53
CA ARG A 167 -13.58 -6.19 4.48
C ARG A 167 -14.86 -6.83 5.01
N PHE A 168 -15.02 -6.90 6.33
CA PHE A 168 -16.13 -7.59 6.99
C PHE A 168 -16.19 -9.10 6.67
N GLU A 169 -15.01 -9.73 6.62
CA GLU A 169 -14.80 -11.16 6.39
C GLU A 169 -14.36 -11.82 7.72
N PRO A 170 -15.31 -12.30 8.57
CA PRO A 170 -15.01 -12.54 9.99
C PRO A 170 -14.49 -13.94 10.33
N TYR A 171 -14.33 -14.83 9.34
CA TYR A 171 -13.97 -16.24 9.54
C TYR A 171 -12.46 -16.50 9.33
N THR A 172 -11.98 -17.70 9.69
CA THR A 172 -10.56 -18.07 9.56
C THR A 172 -10.23 -18.93 8.34
N GLN A 173 -11.24 -19.38 7.60
CA GLN A 173 -11.10 -20.40 6.54
C GLN A 173 -10.71 -19.84 5.17
N TYR A 174 -10.15 -18.63 5.14
CA TYR A 174 -9.62 -18.05 3.91
C TYR A 174 -8.28 -18.72 3.58
N LYS A 175 -8.03 -18.99 2.29
CA LYS A 175 -6.84 -19.76 1.84
C LYS A 175 -5.52 -19.17 2.37
N ASP A 176 -5.44 -17.86 2.47
CA ASP A 176 -4.29 -17.07 2.90
C ASP A 176 -4.16 -16.92 4.42
N LEU A 177 -5.22 -17.18 5.18
CA LEU A 177 -5.25 -16.99 6.64
C LEU A 177 -5.29 -18.32 7.42
N GLN A 178 -5.93 -19.34 6.85
CA GLN A 178 -6.22 -20.61 7.52
C GLN A 178 -4.93 -21.29 8.01
N GLU A 179 -3.91 -21.37 7.17
CA GLU A 179 -2.65 -22.04 7.52
C GLU A 179 -1.90 -21.31 8.63
N LEU A 180 -1.94 -19.98 8.63
CA LEU A 180 -1.26 -19.13 9.61
C LEU A 180 -1.94 -19.12 10.99
N VAL A 181 -3.25 -19.33 11.07
CA VAL A 181 -4.04 -19.15 12.31
C VAL A 181 -4.67 -20.44 12.82
N SER A 182 -4.65 -21.53 12.04
CA SER A 182 -5.26 -22.82 12.42
C SER A 182 -4.72 -23.45 13.71
N HIS A 183 -3.54 -23.05 14.18
CA HIS A 183 -2.97 -23.53 15.43
C HIS A 183 -3.42 -22.70 16.65
N LEU A 184 -4.02 -21.52 16.44
CA LEU A 184 -4.52 -20.65 17.50
C LEU A 184 -5.95 -21.03 17.89
N ASP A 185 -6.26 -20.94 19.17
CA ASP A 185 -7.63 -21.05 19.66
C ASP A 185 -8.27 -19.65 19.63
N THR A 186 -9.26 -19.48 18.75
CA THR A 186 -9.85 -18.17 18.46
C THR A 186 -11.36 -18.27 18.36
N PHE A 187 -12.06 -17.19 18.72
CA PHE A 187 -13.52 -17.14 18.65
C PHE A 187 -14.01 -17.32 17.21
N SER A 188 -13.34 -16.69 16.26
CA SER A 188 -13.61 -16.83 14.83
C SER A 188 -13.50 -18.28 14.32
N ARG A 189 -12.56 -19.08 14.86
CA ARG A 189 -12.47 -20.52 14.58
C ARG A 189 -13.66 -21.29 15.15
N SER A 190 -14.03 -21.00 16.41
CA SER A 190 -15.18 -21.63 17.06
C SER A 190 -16.51 -21.30 16.36
N ALA A 191 -16.59 -20.15 15.69
CA ALA A 191 -17.75 -19.73 14.91
C ALA A 191 -17.93 -20.54 13.60
N GLY A 192 -16.91 -21.28 13.17
CA GLY A 192 -17.00 -22.27 12.09
C GLY A 192 -16.94 -21.68 10.68
N THR A 193 -17.59 -22.36 9.73
CA THR A 193 -17.60 -21.99 8.31
C THR A 193 -18.62 -20.90 8.01
N PRO A 194 -18.39 -20.02 7.01
CA PRO A 194 -19.44 -19.12 6.53
C PRO A 194 -20.69 -19.93 6.14
N THR A 195 -21.85 -19.57 6.68
CA THR A 195 -23.13 -20.27 6.48
C THR A 195 -23.62 -20.27 5.01
N ARG A 196 -22.84 -19.73 4.09
CA ARG A 196 -23.23 -19.44 2.71
C ARG A 196 -22.85 -20.58 1.77
N ARG A 197 -23.81 -21.46 1.48
CA ARG A 197 -23.90 -22.09 0.15
C ARG A 197 -23.96 -20.95 -0.89
N LYS A 198 -23.02 -20.89 -1.85
CA LYS A 198 -23.06 -19.95 -2.99
C LYS A 198 -24.37 -20.18 -3.77
N LYS A 199 -25.48 -19.49 -3.43
CA LYS A 199 -26.70 -19.50 -4.27
C LYS A 199 -26.35 -18.86 -5.61
N LYS A 200 -26.69 -19.52 -6.72
CA LYS A 200 -26.53 -18.96 -8.07
C LYS A 200 -27.24 -17.62 -8.15
N MET A 201 -26.50 -16.58 -8.54
CA MET A 201 -27.04 -15.22 -8.68
C MET A 201 -28.06 -15.15 -9.82
N HIS A 202 -29.24 -14.59 -9.55
CA HIS A 202 -30.28 -14.34 -10.56
C HIS A 202 -29.75 -13.40 -11.66
N PRO A 203 -30.08 -13.61 -12.95
CA PRO A 203 -29.58 -12.78 -14.06
C PRO A 203 -29.86 -11.28 -13.89
N MET A 204 -31.04 -10.91 -13.38
CA MET A 204 -31.36 -9.50 -13.08
C MET A 204 -30.45 -8.89 -12.01
N LYS A 205 -29.99 -9.71 -11.04
CA LYS A 205 -29.02 -9.27 -10.02
C LYS A 205 -27.61 -9.14 -10.62
N ARG A 206 -27.23 -9.98 -11.59
CA ARG A 206 -25.98 -9.84 -12.34
C ARG A 206 -25.98 -8.56 -13.16
N LEU A 207 -27.08 -8.27 -13.86
CA LEU A 207 -27.24 -7.03 -14.61
C LEU A 207 -27.22 -5.81 -13.69
N GLY A 208 -27.89 -5.87 -12.54
CA GLY A 208 -27.84 -4.81 -11.53
C GLY A 208 -26.44 -4.59 -10.95
N LEU A 209 -25.65 -5.65 -10.74
CA LEU A 209 -24.24 -5.54 -10.34
C LEU A 209 -23.36 -4.96 -11.45
N LEU A 210 -23.60 -5.37 -12.70
CA LEU A 210 -22.91 -4.85 -13.88
C LEU A 210 -23.15 -3.34 -14.06
N LEU A 211 -24.40 -2.91 -13.90
CA LEU A 211 -24.81 -1.50 -13.94
C LEU A 211 -24.54 -0.76 -12.62
N GLN A 212 -23.92 -1.43 -11.65
CA GLN A 212 -23.59 -0.89 -10.33
C GLN A 212 -24.78 -0.25 -9.58
N ILE A 213 -25.97 -0.80 -9.74
CA ILE A 213 -27.18 -0.32 -9.07
C ILE A 213 -27.02 -0.54 -7.55
N PRO A 214 -27.16 0.51 -6.71
CA PRO A 214 -26.94 0.40 -5.27
C PRO A 214 -27.75 -0.73 -4.60
N MET A 215 -28.99 -0.97 -5.06
CA MET A 215 -29.87 -2.03 -4.54
C MET A 215 -29.39 -3.46 -4.86
N ALA A 216 -28.52 -3.63 -5.85
CA ALA A 216 -27.99 -4.95 -6.22
C ALA A 216 -26.78 -5.38 -5.37
N ARG A 217 -26.12 -4.44 -4.69
CA ARG A 217 -24.96 -4.71 -3.80
C ARG A 217 -25.43 -5.43 -2.54
N SER A 218 -24.76 -6.52 -2.16
CA SER A 218 -25.01 -7.18 -0.88
C SER A 218 -24.40 -6.38 0.26
N ASN A 219 -25.16 -6.18 1.35
CA ASN A 219 -24.63 -5.56 2.56
C ASN A 219 -23.44 -6.39 3.11
N PRO A 220 -22.23 -5.81 3.20
CA PRO A 220 -21.04 -6.53 3.64
C PRO A 220 -21.14 -7.01 5.10
N ARG A 221 -21.89 -6.29 5.95
CA ARG A 221 -22.11 -6.66 7.36
C ARG A 221 -23.12 -7.80 7.55
N LYS A 222 -23.71 -8.32 6.48
CA LYS A 222 -24.73 -9.36 6.57
C LYS A 222 -24.18 -10.65 7.18
N GLU A 223 -22.94 -11.03 6.87
CA GLU A 223 -22.33 -12.26 7.39
C GLU A 223 -22.10 -12.17 8.90
N ILE A 224 -21.63 -11.01 9.38
CA ILE A 224 -21.48 -10.73 10.82
C ILE A 224 -22.83 -10.85 11.55
N LYS A 225 -23.91 -10.30 10.97
CA LYS A 225 -25.26 -10.37 11.56
C LYS A 225 -25.85 -11.80 11.57
N GLN A 226 -25.34 -12.70 10.74
CA GLN A 226 -25.83 -14.07 10.62
C GLN A 226 -25.07 -15.06 11.49
N ALA A 227 -23.97 -14.65 12.10
CA ALA A 227 -23.19 -15.51 12.98
C ALA A 227 -23.99 -15.87 14.23
N THR A 228 -24.08 -17.16 14.52
CA THR A 228 -24.77 -17.70 15.71
C THR A 228 -23.87 -17.67 16.95
N ARG A 229 -22.55 -17.57 16.75
CA ARG A 229 -21.52 -17.55 17.79
C ARG A 229 -20.76 -16.23 17.73
N PRO A 230 -20.17 -15.78 18.85
CA PRO A 230 -19.32 -14.59 18.84
C PRO A 230 -18.13 -14.81 17.90
N LEU A 231 -17.93 -13.88 16.97
CA LEU A 231 -16.84 -13.93 15.98
C LEU A 231 -15.49 -13.42 16.55
N GLY A 232 -15.53 -12.69 17.67
CA GLY A 232 -14.34 -12.12 18.30
C GLY A 232 -13.66 -11.01 17.49
N ASN A 233 -12.43 -10.69 17.88
CA ASN A 233 -11.58 -9.74 17.17
C ASN A 233 -10.25 -10.42 16.85
N LEU A 234 -10.21 -11.10 15.70
CA LEU A 234 -9.10 -11.96 15.34
C LEU A 234 -7.71 -11.28 15.37
N PRO A 235 -7.51 -10.07 14.80
CA PRO A 235 -6.23 -9.36 14.93
C PRO A 235 -5.82 -9.13 16.41
N MET A 236 -6.78 -8.79 17.27
CA MET A 236 -6.53 -8.55 18.70
C MET A 236 -6.19 -9.85 19.45
N GLU A 237 -6.86 -10.95 19.10
CA GLU A 237 -6.55 -12.29 19.64
C GLU A 237 -5.12 -12.70 19.25
N ILE A 238 -4.71 -12.48 17.98
CA ILE A 238 -3.34 -12.74 17.52
C ILE A 238 -2.32 -11.90 18.30
N LEU A 239 -2.59 -10.61 18.52
CA LEU A 239 -1.72 -9.75 19.35
C LEU A 239 -1.58 -10.26 20.78
N SER A 240 -2.63 -10.87 21.34
CA SER A 240 -2.60 -11.43 22.69
C SER A 240 -1.66 -12.65 22.77
N TYR A 241 -1.68 -13.52 21.76
CA TYR A 241 -0.74 -14.64 21.63
C TYR A 241 0.71 -14.16 21.41
N MET A 242 0.90 -13.13 20.58
CA MET A 242 2.22 -12.52 20.39
C MET A 242 2.75 -11.90 21.71
N SER A 243 1.87 -11.29 22.52
CA SER A 243 2.23 -10.74 23.84
C SER A 243 2.70 -11.83 24.80
N ALA A 244 2.01 -12.96 24.81
CA ALA A 244 2.39 -14.11 25.61
C ALA A 244 3.78 -14.64 25.21
N TYR A 245 4.08 -14.70 23.91
CA TYR A 245 5.40 -15.07 23.42
C TYR A 245 6.49 -14.07 23.86
N VAL A 246 6.24 -12.76 23.73
CA VAL A 246 7.19 -11.73 24.20
C VAL A 246 7.45 -11.83 25.70
N ASN A 247 6.41 -12.12 26.49
CA ASN A 247 6.55 -12.35 27.93
C ASN A 247 7.41 -13.60 28.23
N GLU A 248 7.24 -14.67 27.45
CA GLU A 248 7.99 -15.92 27.61
C GLU A 248 9.50 -15.72 27.32
N ILE A 249 9.86 -15.05 26.23
CA ILE A 249 11.27 -14.79 25.88
C ILE A 249 11.96 -13.87 26.90
N ILE A 250 11.20 -12.98 27.56
CA ILE A 250 11.69 -12.13 28.66
C ILE A 250 11.94 -12.98 29.91
N LYS A 251 10.99 -13.84 30.29
CA LYS A 251 11.12 -14.74 31.46
C LYS A 251 12.29 -15.71 31.30
N ASN A 252 12.47 -16.26 30.10
CA ASN A 252 13.53 -17.20 29.79
C ASN A 252 14.89 -16.51 29.57
N LYS A 253 14.97 -15.17 29.77
CA LYS A 253 16.17 -14.33 29.64
C LYS A 253 16.85 -14.34 28.26
N THR A 254 16.20 -14.92 27.25
CA THR A 254 16.65 -14.89 25.84
C THR A 254 16.63 -13.48 25.25
N LEU A 255 15.74 -12.61 25.73
CA LEU A 255 15.73 -11.17 25.45
C LEU A 255 16.20 -10.41 26.69
N ALA A 256 17.50 -10.38 26.96
CA ALA A 256 18.04 -9.90 28.24
C ALA A 256 18.00 -8.37 28.42
N VAL A 257 18.11 -7.60 27.33
CA VAL A 257 18.33 -6.15 27.39
C VAL A 257 17.01 -5.38 27.55
N ALA A 258 16.80 -4.75 28.71
CA ALA A 258 15.54 -4.06 29.06
C ALA A 258 15.08 -2.99 28.04
N PRO A 259 15.95 -2.10 27.49
CA PRO A 259 15.54 -1.18 26.43
C PRO A 259 14.94 -1.86 25.19
N ILE A 260 15.43 -3.06 24.84
CA ILE A 260 14.93 -3.81 23.69
C ILE A 260 13.60 -4.48 24.02
N GLN A 261 13.42 -4.96 25.26
CA GLN A 261 12.12 -5.45 25.75
C GLN A 261 11.04 -4.37 25.63
N GLN A 262 11.35 -3.13 26.06
CA GLN A 262 10.45 -1.99 25.90
C GLN A 262 10.17 -1.70 24.43
N HIS A 263 11.19 -1.78 23.57
CA HIS A 263 11.01 -1.56 22.14
C HIS A 263 10.08 -2.60 21.49
N ALA A 264 10.17 -3.88 21.88
CA ALA A 264 9.23 -4.93 21.44
C ALA A 264 7.78 -4.60 21.88
N MET A 265 7.61 -4.20 23.15
CA MET A 265 6.28 -3.85 23.69
C MET A 265 5.69 -2.59 23.02
N ASN A 266 6.52 -1.59 22.72
CA ASN A 266 6.09 -0.39 21.99
C ASN A 266 5.65 -0.73 20.55
N ASN A 267 6.36 -1.63 19.85
CA ASN A 267 5.94 -2.08 18.53
C ASN A 267 4.60 -2.84 18.58
N MET A 268 4.39 -3.66 19.62
CA MET A 268 3.11 -4.31 19.87
C MET A 268 1.97 -3.33 20.14
N GLN A 269 2.22 -2.30 20.95
CA GLN A 269 1.27 -1.21 21.18
C GLN A 269 0.93 -0.49 19.87
N ALA A 270 1.92 -0.21 19.03
CA ALA A 270 1.72 0.42 17.73
C ALA A 270 0.84 -0.43 16.80
N LEU A 271 0.99 -1.77 16.80
CA LEU A 271 0.08 -2.66 16.06
C LEU A 271 -1.37 -2.54 16.55
N ASN A 272 -1.57 -2.46 17.87
CA ASN A 272 -2.91 -2.26 18.45
C ASN A 272 -3.49 -0.87 18.11
N GLU A 273 -2.67 0.18 18.10
CA GLU A 273 -3.09 1.53 17.68
C GLU A 273 -3.52 1.55 16.21
N ILE A 274 -2.80 0.85 15.33
CA ILE A 274 -3.19 0.69 13.92
C ILE A 274 -4.55 -0.01 13.81
N LEU A 275 -4.77 -1.10 14.56
CA LEU A 275 -6.07 -1.79 14.60
C LEU A 275 -7.20 -0.83 15.04
N ALA A 276 -7.01 -0.09 16.13
CA ALA A 276 -8.00 0.86 16.62
C ALA A 276 -8.29 2.00 15.63
N HIS A 277 -7.25 2.56 15.01
CA HIS A 277 -7.39 3.64 14.03
C HIS A 277 -8.07 3.19 12.73
N THR A 278 -7.73 2.01 12.22
CA THR A 278 -8.38 1.46 11.03
C THR A 278 -9.85 1.10 11.31
N ASP A 279 -10.17 0.56 12.49
CA ASP A 279 -11.55 0.34 12.94
C ASP A 279 -12.33 1.65 13.07
N ARG A 280 -11.70 2.73 13.56
CA ARG A 280 -12.31 4.06 13.60
C ARG A 280 -12.64 4.54 12.20
N ILE A 281 -11.67 4.53 11.28
CA ILE A 281 -11.91 4.94 9.88
C ILE A 281 -13.08 4.14 9.30
N LEU A 282 -13.13 2.82 9.47
CA LEU A 282 -14.20 1.99 8.91
C LEU A 282 -15.56 2.22 9.56
N ASN A 283 -15.62 2.38 10.89
CA ASN A 283 -16.88 2.40 11.65
C ASN A 283 -17.45 3.79 11.88
N THR A 284 -16.66 4.86 11.69
CA THR A 284 -17.12 6.24 11.78
C THR A 284 -17.10 6.92 10.40
N PRO A 285 -17.97 6.53 9.44
CA PRO A 285 -18.13 7.25 8.18
C PRO A 285 -18.76 8.62 8.40
N LEU A 286 -18.87 9.43 7.33
CA LEU A 286 -19.61 10.68 7.41
C LEU A 286 -21.04 10.41 7.90
N PRO A 287 -21.60 11.27 8.77
CA PRO A 287 -22.95 11.06 9.27
C PRO A 287 -23.94 10.93 8.11
N VAL A 288 -24.82 9.95 8.20
CA VAL A 288 -25.73 9.56 7.11
C VAL A 288 -26.56 10.74 6.60
N ALA A 289 -26.94 11.67 7.49
CA ALA A 289 -27.67 12.89 7.13
C ALA A 289 -26.92 13.75 6.10
N TYR A 290 -25.60 13.93 6.23
CA TYR A 290 -24.80 14.66 5.25
C TYR A 290 -24.79 13.93 3.91
N ASN A 291 -24.56 12.62 3.91
CA ASN A 291 -24.53 11.83 2.67
C ASN A 291 -25.87 11.92 1.91
N ILE A 292 -26.99 11.84 2.63
CA ILE A 292 -28.33 11.97 2.06
C ILE A 292 -28.55 13.39 1.52
N ALA A 293 -28.24 14.43 2.30
CA ALA A 293 -28.46 15.82 1.90
C ALA A 293 -27.64 16.19 0.64
N ILE A 294 -26.36 15.79 0.58
CA ILE A 294 -25.51 16.03 -0.59
C ILE A 294 -26.09 15.35 -1.83
N SER A 295 -26.56 14.11 -1.70
CA SER A 295 -27.23 13.40 -2.80
C SER A 295 -28.50 14.12 -3.23
N GLN A 296 -29.37 14.52 -2.29
CA GLN A 296 -30.63 15.21 -2.58
C GLN A 296 -30.41 16.54 -3.31
N ILE A 297 -29.52 17.40 -2.81
CA ILE A 297 -29.23 18.70 -3.43
C ILE A 297 -28.63 18.52 -4.82
N THR A 298 -27.75 17.53 -5.00
CA THR A 298 -27.17 17.19 -6.32
C THR A 298 -28.26 16.79 -7.32
N TRP A 299 -29.20 15.93 -6.92
CA TRP A 299 -30.32 15.52 -7.77
C TRP A 299 -31.27 16.68 -8.11
N VAL A 300 -31.63 17.50 -7.11
CA VAL A 300 -32.47 18.68 -7.31
C VAL A 300 -31.84 19.63 -8.33
N TYR A 301 -30.54 19.89 -8.21
CA TYR A 301 -29.83 20.75 -9.16
C TYR A 301 -29.85 20.19 -10.59
N VAL A 302 -29.48 18.92 -10.77
CA VAL A 302 -29.37 18.30 -12.10
C VAL A 302 -30.74 18.20 -12.79
N ILE A 303 -31.82 17.90 -12.04
CA ILE A 303 -33.18 17.84 -12.58
C ILE A 303 -33.71 19.24 -12.96
N THR A 304 -33.28 20.28 -12.24
CA THR A 304 -33.72 21.68 -12.49
C THR A 304 -32.94 22.35 -13.62
N LEU A 305 -31.70 21.94 -13.87
CA LEU A 305 -30.81 22.51 -14.89
C LEU A 305 -31.40 22.62 -16.32
N PRO A 306 -32.12 21.63 -16.89
CA PRO A 306 -32.72 21.77 -18.23
C PRO A 306 -33.70 22.94 -18.35
N PHE A 307 -34.46 23.26 -17.30
CA PHE A 307 -35.47 24.33 -17.35
C PHE A 307 -34.89 25.73 -17.60
N GLN A 308 -33.62 25.96 -17.26
CA GLN A 308 -32.94 27.22 -17.60
C GLN A 308 -32.29 27.17 -18.97
N LEU A 309 -31.65 26.06 -19.33
CA LEU A 309 -30.89 25.97 -20.57
C LEU A 309 -31.79 25.89 -21.81
N VAL A 310 -32.99 25.33 -21.69
CA VAL A 310 -33.91 25.19 -22.82
C VAL A 310 -34.36 26.54 -23.38
N HIS A 311 -34.59 27.54 -22.54
CA HIS A 311 -34.95 28.90 -23.01
C HIS A 311 -33.79 29.59 -23.76
N LEU A 312 -32.55 29.26 -23.42
CA LEU A 312 -31.35 29.87 -24.02
C LEU A 312 -30.90 29.17 -25.30
N MET A 313 -31.04 27.85 -25.37
CA MET A 313 -30.38 27.02 -26.40
C MET A 313 -31.31 26.00 -27.08
N GLY A 314 -32.59 25.92 -26.71
CA GLY A 314 -33.54 24.95 -27.29
C GLY A 314 -33.06 23.51 -27.14
N TRP A 315 -33.08 22.73 -28.22
CA TRP A 315 -32.65 21.32 -28.23
C TRP A 315 -31.18 21.09 -27.85
N ILE A 316 -30.32 22.10 -28.00
CA ILE A 316 -28.90 22.03 -27.58
C ILE A 316 -28.80 21.92 -26.05
N ALA A 317 -29.85 22.26 -25.29
CA ALA A 317 -29.88 22.05 -23.86
C ALA A 317 -29.72 20.56 -23.47
N VAL A 318 -30.16 19.60 -24.29
CA VAL A 318 -30.07 18.16 -23.99
C VAL A 318 -28.62 17.68 -23.87
N PRO A 319 -27.72 17.87 -24.86
CA PRO A 319 -26.33 17.48 -24.71
C PRO A 319 -25.61 18.26 -23.60
N VAL A 320 -25.90 19.55 -23.43
CA VAL A 320 -25.24 20.38 -22.40
C VAL A 320 -25.63 19.92 -20.98
N THR A 321 -26.92 19.69 -20.72
CA THR A 321 -27.40 19.15 -19.44
C THR A 321 -26.82 17.78 -19.15
N THR A 322 -26.70 16.91 -20.16
CA THR A 322 -26.14 15.57 -20.03
C THR A 322 -24.65 15.61 -19.65
N ILE A 323 -23.86 16.49 -20.27
CA ILE A 323 -22.45 16.70 -19.94
C ILE A 323 -22.30 17.25 -18.52
N ALA A 324 -23.10 18.26 -18.16
CA ALA A 324 -23.09 18.83 -16.81
C ALA A 324 -23.43 17.77 -15.75
N ALA A 325 -24.46 16.95 -15.99
CA ALA A 325 -24.85 15.85 -15.12
C ALA A 325 -23.73 14.81 -14.98
N TYR A 326 -23.05 14.45 -16.07
CA TYR A 326 -21.91 13.53 -16.04
C TYR A 326 -20.77 14.06 -15.15
N ILE A 327 -20.43 15.35 -15.26
CA ILE A 327 -19.37 15.97 -14.44
C ILE A 327 -19.76 15.96 -12.96
N ILE A 328 -20.99 16.40 -12.64
CA ILE A 328 -21.46 16.55 -11.26
C ILE A 328 -21.65 15.19 -10.58
N PHE A 329 -22.33 14.25 -11.23
CA PHE A 329 -22.46 12.89 -10.72
C PHE A 329 -21.11 12.17 -10.67
N GLY A 330 -20.20 12.48 -11.60
CA GLY A 330 -18.83 11.97 -11.59
C GLY A 330 -18.07 12.38 -10.34
N MET A 331 -18.08 13.67 -9.99
CA MET A 331 -17.47 14.15 -8.75
C MET A 331 -18.10 13.50 -7.51
N HIS A 332 -19.44 13.41 -7.49
CA HIS A 332 -20.16 12.74 -6.40
C HIS A 332 -19.76 11.26 -6.25
N ALA A 333 -19.69 10.53 -7.36
CA ALA A 333 -19.33 9.11 -7.39
C ALA A 333 -17.88 8.86 -6.97
N ILE A 334 -16.94 9.73 -7.37
CA ILE A 334 -15.54 9.67 -6.94
C ILE A 334 -15.45 9.83 -5.42
N GLY A 335 -16.15 10.82 -4.86
CA GLY A 335 -16.21 11.01 -3.40
C GLY A 335 -16.75 9.77 -2.67
N ASN A 336 -17.78 9.11 -3.22
CA ASN A 336 -18.33 7.88 -2.64
C ASN A 336 -17.35 6.71 -2.67
N GLU A 337 -16.57 6.58 -3.76
CA GLU A 337 -15.63 5.49 -3.95
C GLU A 337 -14.40 5.64 -3.04
N ILE A 338 -13.90 6.86 -2.86
CA ILE A 338 -12.71 7.14 -2.05
C ILE A 338 -13.04 7.15 -0.53
N GLU A 339 -14.31 7.35 -0.14
CA GLU A 339 -14.71 7.44 1.28
C GLU A 339 -14.38 6.19 2.11
N ASN A 340 -14.45 5.00 1.51
CA ASN A 340 -14.08 3.73 2.14
C ASN A 340 -12.86 3.10 1.45
N PRO A 341 -11.63 3.36 1.94
CA PRO A 341 -10.41 2.94 1.25
C PRO A 341 -10.09 1.43 1.38
N PHE A 342 -10.87 0.66 2.14
CA PHE A 342 -10.56 -0.74 2.47
C PHE A 342 -11.44 -1.75 1.71
N GLY A 343 -12.23 -1.30 0.74
CA GLY A 343 -13.09 -2.18 -0.04
C GLY A 343 -12.32 -3.07 -1.03
N PRO A 344 -13.06 -3.83 -1.86
CA PRO A 344 -12.53 -4.64 -2.95
C PRO A 344 -12.55 -3.92 -4.32
N GLU A 345 -12.90 -2.63 -4.38
CA GLU A 345 -12.96 -1.86 -5.63
C GLU A 345 -11.53 -1.57 -6.16
N VAL A 346 -11.40 -1.33 -7.47
CA VAL A 346 -10.08 -1.14 -8.14
C VAL A 346 -9.32 0.08 -7.61
N ASN A 347 -10.04 1.08 -7.12
CA ASN A 347 -9.45 2.33 -6.61
C ASN A 347 -9.23 2.31 -5.08
N ASP A 348 -9.59 1.23 -4.41
CA ASP A 348 -9.30 1.03 -2.99
C ASP A 348 -7.81 0.72 -2.76
N LEU A 349 -7.39 0.74 -1.49
CA LEU A 349 -6.02 0.42 -1.13
C LEU A 349 -5.71 -1.05 -1.48
N PRO A 350 -4.56 -1.34 -2.13
CA PRO A 350 -4.16 -2.70 -2.48
C PRO A 350 -3.62 -3.45 -1.25
N MET A 351 -4.52 -3.78 -0.32
CA MET A 351 -4.16 -4.42 0.96
C MET A 351 -3.48 -5.78 0.77
N GLU A 352 -3.81 -6.53 -0.28
CA GLU A 352 -3.12 -7.77 -0.64
C GLU A 352 -1.64 -7.53 -0.94
N LEU A 353 -1.31 -6.46 -1.67
CA LEU A 353 0.06 -6.13 -2.00
C LEU A 353 0.83 -5.71 -0.75
N TYR A 354 0.20 -4.94 0.14
CA TYR A 354 0.82 -4.60 1.42
C TYR A 354 1.08 -5.84 2.28
N CYS A 355 0.11 -6.77 2.38
CA CYS A 355 0.31 -8.02 3.12
C CYS A 355 1.41 -8.90 2.50
N ALA A 356 1.44 -9.01 1.18
CA ALA A 356 2.48 -9.76 0.47
C ALA A 356 3.87 -9.13 0.66
N GLN A 357 3.96 -7.79 0.63
CA GLN A 357 5.20 -7.08 0.91
C GLN A 357 5.68 -7.35 2.35
N ILE A 358 4.79 -7.24 3.34
CA ILE A 358 5.12 -7.55 4.74
C ILE A 358 5.60 -8.99 4.88
N ALA A 359 4.90 -9.95 4.28
CA ALA A 359 5.29 -11.36 4.31
C ALA A 359 6.68 -11.58 3.69
N SER A 360 6.94 -10.97 2.53
CA SER A 360 8.24 -11.01 1.86
C SER A 360 9.34 -10.41 2.74
N ASP A 361 9.13 -9.24 3.32
CA ASP A 361 10.12 -8.57 4.16
C ASP A 361 10.45 -9.37 5.42
N VAL A 362 9.43 -9.91 6.10
CA VAL A 362 9.60 -10.76 7.28
C VAL A 362 10.35 -12.04 6.92
N THR A 363 10.04 -12.66 5.78
CA THR A 363 10.73 -13.87 5.29
C THR A 363 12.19 -13.58 4.92
N ILE A 364 12.47 -12.42 4.32
CA ILE A 364 13.85 -12.00 4.01
C ILE A 364 14.65 -11.79 5.31
N ILE A 365 14.05 -11.17 6.33
CA ILE A 365 14.69 -10.97 7.64
C ILE A 365 15.05 -12.31 8.28
N SER A 366 14.16 -13.31 8.23
CA SER A 366 14.39 -14.63 8.82
C SER A 366 15.19 -15.61 7.95
N SER A 367 15.53 -15.23 6.71
CA SER A 367 16.23 -16.11 5.76
C SER A 367 17.66 -16.46 6.15
N ARG A 368 18.29 -15.64 7.00
CA ARG A 368 19.68 -15.80 7.44
C ARG A 368 19.76 -15.66 8.97
N PRO A 369 20.70 -16.34 9.62
CA PRO A 369 20.96 -16.12 11.04
C PRO A 369 21.36 -14.66 11.29
N ALA A 370 21.13 -14.17 12.51
CA ALA A 370 21.52 -12.82 12.90
C ALA A 370 23.01 -12.59 12.60
N ALA A 371 23.30 -11.60 11.76
CA ALA A 371 24.66 -11.33 11.30
C ALA A 371 25.54 -10.88 12.47
N LYS A 372 26.70 -11.50 12.64
CA LYS A 372 27.66 -11.07 13.66
C LYS A 372 28.48 -9.91 13.11
N PRO A 373 28.64 -8.79 13.84
CA PRO A 373 29.36 -7.61 13.34
C PRO A 373 30.73 -7.94 12.72
N HIS A 374 31.48 -8.84 13.36
CA HIS A 374 32.81 -9.24 12.93
C HIS A 374 32.90 -9.92 11.57
N GLU A 375 31.83 -10.55 11.10
CA GLU A 375 31.83 -11.31 9.86
C GLU A 375 31.79 -10.38 8.63
N TYR A 376 31.05 -9.26 8.69
CA TYR A 376 30.86 -8.41 7.52
C TYR A 376 31.74 -7.14 7.51
N TRP A 377 32.03 -6.52 8.66
CA TRP A 377 32.85 -5.30 8.65
C TRP A 377 34.35 -5.57 8.43
N ARG A 378 34.81 -6.81 8.66
CA ARG A 378 36.18 -7.30 8.39
C ARG A 378 36.25 -8.10 7.10
N HIS A 379 35.14 -8.19 6.36
CA HIS A 379 35.12 -8.89 5.10
C HIS A 379 36.09 -8.21 4.12
N PRO A 380 36.91 -8.95 3.36
CA PRO A 380 37.89 -8.36 2.44
C PRO A 380 37.24 -7.42 1.40
N ASP A 381 36.03 -7.75 0.96
CA ASP A 381 35.25 -6.91 0.03
C ASP A 381 34.62 -5.66 0.67
N ASN A 382 34.65 -5.53 2.00
CA ASN A 382 34.18 -4.32 2.66
C ASN A 382 35.15 -3.17 2.33
N LYS A 383 34.63 -2.10 1.71
CA LYS A 383 35.38 -0.90 1.33
C LYS A 383 34.92 0.29 2.19
N PRO A 384 35.49 0.50 3.40
CA PRO A 384 34.91 1.41 4.40
C PRO A 384 34.92 2.89 3.98
N LEU A 385 35.88 3.28 3.14
CA LEU A 385 36.07 4.66 2.67
C LEU A 385 35.67 4.88 1.20
N TYR A 386 34.91 3.96 0.61
CA TYR A 386 34.29 4.19 -0.69
C TYR A 386 33.36 5.42 -0.63
N PRO A 387 33.34 6.32 -1.64
CA PRO A 387 33.98 6.22 -2.97
C PRO A 387 35.40 6.77 -3.09
N ILE A 388 36.00 7.28 -2.00
CA ILE A 388 37.30 7.97 -2.08
C ILE A 388 38.45 6.98 -2.16
N SER A 389 38.31 5.84 -1.50
CA SER A 389 39.24 4.73 -1.61
C SER A 389 38.47 3.45 -1.90
N SER A 390 38.97 2.70 -2.88
CA SER A 390 38.53 1.34 -3.20
C SER A 390 39.21 0.28 -2.31
N ALA A 391 40.11 0.69 -1.40
CA ALA A 391 40.84 -0.23 -0.54
C ALA A 391 39.93 -0.89 0.51
N GLY A 392 40.18 -2.18 0.75
CA GLY A 392 39.43 -3.02 1.68
C GLY A 392 39.78 -2.78 3.14
N TYR A 393 39.13 -3.54 4.03
CA TYR A 393 39.35 -3.45 5.48
C TYR A 393 40.83 -3.67 5.87
N ASP A 394 41.48 -4.70 5.32
CA ASP A 394 42.85 -5.09 5.72
C ASP A 394 43.88 -3.98 5.48
N PHE A 395 43.73 -3.24 4.38
CA PHE A 395 44.56 -2.08 4.09
C PHE A 395 44.40 -1.00 5.17
N TRP A 396 43.17 -0.62 5.50
CA TRP A 396 42.91 0.41 6.50
C TRP A 396 43.20 -0.05 7.92
N ALA A 397 43.08 -1.34 8.21
CA ALA A 397 43.48 -1.93 9.48
C ALA A 397 45.00 -1.81 9.73
N SER A 398 45.81 -1.79 8.66
CA SER A 398 47.27 -1.60 8.75
C SER A 398 47.71 -0.13 8.91
N LYS A 399 46.81 0.84 8.73
CA LYS A 399 47.14 2.27 8.77
C LYS A 399 47.02 2.85 10.18
N SER A 400 47.75 3.94 10.43
CA SER A 400 47.68 4.64 11.71
C SER A 400 46.31 5.31 11.88
N GLU A 401 45.87 5.49 13.13
CA GLU A 401 44.60 6.16 13.43
C GLU A 401 44.58 7.61 12.90
N SER A 402 45.72 8.30 12.90
CA SER A 402 45.87 9.63 12.31
C SER A 402 45.63 9.62 10.80
N ASP A 403 46.13 8.61 10.07
CA ASP A 403 45.93 8.50 8.63
C ASP A 403 44.46 8.26 8.29
N ILE A 404 43.77 7.43 9.08
CA ILE A 404 42.34 7.17 8.93
C ILE A 404 41.53 8.45 9.22
N ARG A 405 41.83 9.17 10.30
CA ARG A 405 41.18 10.44 10.64
C ARG A 405 41.43 11.51 9.57
N ASN A 406 42.65 11.60 9.04
CA ASN A 406 42.99 12.49 7.94
C ASN A 406 42.21 12.12 6.66
N ALA A 407 42.11 10.83 6.34
CA ALA A 407 41.30 10.36 5.21
C ALA A 407 39.81 10.68 5.38
N LEU A 408 39.26 10.60 6.60
CA LEU A 408 37.89 11.01 6.92
C LEU A 408 37.68 12.52 6.84
N HIS A 409 38.67 13.31 7.28
CA HIS A 409 38.63 14.77 7.16
C HIS A 409 38.64 15.19 5.68
N THR A 410 39.54 14.59 4.89
CA THR A 410 39.58 14.76 3.43
C THR A 410 38.27 14.31 2.79
N ARG A 411 37.63 13.24 3.30
CA ARG A 411 36.31 12.81 2.84
C ARG A 411 35.24 13.87 3.02
N ALA A 412 35.19 14.53 4.16
CA ALA A 412 34.26 15.62 4.39
C ALA A 412 34.52 16.79 3.42
N ALA A 413 35.79 17.14 3.20
CA ALA A 413 36.19 18.22 2.29
C ALA A 413 35.83 17.91 0.82
N VAL A 414 36.14 16.70 0.34
CA VAL A 414 35.87 16.25 -1.03
C VAL A 414 34.37 16.02 -1.26
N SER A 415 33.62 15.59 -0.24
CA SER A 415 32.16 15.42 -0.34
C SER A 415 31.44 16.71 -0.76
N LYS A 416 31.90 17.88 -0.29
CA LYS A 416 31.33 19.18 -0.68
C LYS A 416 31.55 19.47 -2.18
N SER A 417 32.76 19.24 -2.68
CA SER A 417 33.10 19.43 -4.09
C SER A 417 32.45 18.39 -5.02
N ALA A 418 32.39 17.12 -4.59
CA ALA A 418 31.73 16.06 -5.32
C ALA A 418 30.20 16.21 -5.36
N MET A 419 29.57 16.69 -4.28
CA MET A 419 28.14 17.05 -4.27
C MET A 419 27.85 18.22 -5.22
N CYS A 420 28.70 19.26 -5.22
CA CYS A 420 28.54 20.41 -6.10
C CYS A 420 28.69 20.02 -7.59
N LYS A 421 29.65 19.14 -7.89
CA LYS A 421 29.87 18.59 -9.25
C LYS A 421 28.74 17.65 -9.70
N ARG A 422 28.15 16.86 -8.80
CA ARG A 422 26.96 16.03 -9.10
C ARG A 422 25.71 16.87 -9.34
N GLN A 423 25.49 17.93 -8.56
CA GLN A 423 24.37 18.86 -8.76
C GLN A 423 24.49 19.63 -10.08
N SER A 424 25.70 20.01 -10.51
CA SER A 424 25.90 20.66 -11.81
C SER A 424 25.73 19.70 -13.00
N THR A 425 26.19 18.44 -12.92
CA THR A 425 25.90 17.42 -13.95
C THR A 425 24.41 17.08 -14.05
N CYS A 426 23.68 17.05 -12.93
CA CYS A 426 22.22 16.86 -12.97
C CYS A 426 21.50 18.08 -13.57
N ARG A 427 21.98 19.31 -13.35
CA ARG A 427 21.45 20.51 -14.02
C ARG A 427 21.77 20.55 -15.52
N ALA A 428 22.97 20.13 -15.92
CA ALA A 428 23.37 20.07 -17.32
C ALA A 428 22.60 18.99 -18.12
N SER A 429 22.16 17.91 -17.46
CA SER A 429 21.32 16.89 -18.11
C SER A 429 19.88 17.35 -18.47
N GLY A 430 19.51 18.60 -18.14
CA GLY A 430 18.28 19.25 -18.57
C GLY A 430 18.42 20.18 -19.79
N SER A 431 19.62 20.34 -20.35
CA SER A 431 19.86 21.20 -21.51
C SER A 431 20.86 20.55 -22.47
N THR A 432 20.32 19.94 -23.52
CA THR A 432 20.94 19.66 -24.83
C THR A 432 22.31 18.97 -24.88
N ALA A 433 22.30 17.82 -25.55
CA ALA A 433 23.46 17.04 -25.97
C ALA A 433 24.56 17.89 -26.64
N SER A 434 25.82 17.64 -26.26
CA SER A 434 26.97 17.47 -27.19
C SER A 434 28.29 17.25 -26.42
N GLY A 435 29.08 16.29 -26.92
CA GLY A 435 30.52 16.01 -26.78
C GLY A 435 31.33 16.47 -25.57
N ILE A 436 32.17 15.57 -25.02
CA ILE A 436 33.66 15.66 -25.05
C ILE A 436 34.28 14.52 -24.20
N SER A 437 35.41 14.04 -24.72
CA SER A 437 36.27 12.89 -24.42
C SER A 437 36.97 12.86 -23.04
N ILE A 438 37.24 11.63 -22.58
CA ILE A 438 38.09 11.27 -21.43
C ILE A 438 39.52 11.02 -21.93
N PRO A 439 40.59 11.44 -21.22
CA PRO A 439 41.90 10.83 -21.39
C PRO A 439 42.25 9.88 -20.22
N GLY A 440 42.76 8.71 -20.59
CA GLY A 440 43.81 8.01 -19.83
C GLY A 440 43.36 6.94 -18.84
N SER A 441 43.01 5.76 -19.37
CA SER A 441 43.22 4.47 -18.72
C SER A 441 44.71 4.18 -18.56
N CYS A 442 45.12 3.64 -17.41
CA CYS A 442 46.37 2.90 -17.31
C CYS A 442 46.06 1.55 -16.63
N ASP A 443 45.99 0.52 -17.45
CA ASP A 443 46.27 -0.87 -17.06
C ASP A 443 47.51 -1.32 -17.86
N ASP A 444 48.28 -2.18 -17.21
CA ASP A 444 49.17 -3.24 -17.73
C ASP A 444 50.70 -3.02 -17.97
N GLU A 445 51.41 -3.95 -17.33
CA GLU A 445 52.64 -4.70 -17.67
C GLU A 445 54.07 -4.23 -17.28
N ASP A 446 54.60 -4.96 -16.28
CA ASP A 446 55.88 -5.69 -16.16
C ASP A 446 57.16 -5.26 -16.92
N GLY A 447 58.22 -5.03 -16.12
CA GLY A 447 59.47 -5.79 -16.20
C GLY A 447 60.55 -5.40 -17.22
N LYS A 448 61.56 -4.63 -16.79
CA LYS A 448 63.02 -4.88 -17.02
C LYS A 448 63.91 -3.80 -16.39
N ASP A 449 64.74 -4.22 -15.44
CA ASP A 449 66.06 -3.62 -15.12
C ASP A 449 67.07 -4.01 -16.23
N PRO A 450 68.29 -3.39 -16.37
CA PRO A 450 69.05 -2.65 -15.35
C PRO A 450 69.73 -1.34 -15.84
N VAL A 451 70.38 -0.62 -14.91
CA VAL A 451 71.73 0.01 -14.99
C VAL A 451 71.84 1.14 -13.94
N SER A 452 72.68 0.92 -12.92
CA SER A 452 73.29 1.96 -12.06
C SER A 452 74.57 2.50 -12.74
N PRO A 453 75.26 3.60 -12.32
CA PRO A 453 75.26 4.32 -11.03
C PRO A 453 75.12 5.87 -11.21
N THR A 454 75.05 6.76 -10.21
CA THR A 454 76.20 7.28 -9.43
C THR A 454 75.73 8.41 -8.51
N PHE A 455 76.31 8.45 -7.31
CA PHE A 455 76.40 9.52 -6.31
C PHE A 455 76.32 10.98 -6.82
N VAL A 456 75.72 11.90 -6.03
CA VAL A 456 76.39 13.04 -5.35
C VAL A 456 75.58 13.47 -4.09
N ARG A 457 76.36 13.85 -3.08
CA ARG A 457 76.14 14.20 -1.66
C ARG A 457 75.62 15.65 -1.43
N SER A 458 74.99 15.86 -0.26
CA SER A 458 75.01 17.08 0.62
C SER A 458 74.48 18.41 0.02
N SER A 459 73.90 19.39 0.74
CA SER A 459 73.88 19.83 2.14
C SER A 459 72.87 20.98 2.31
N VAL A 460 72.23 21.04 3.49
CA VAL A 460 71.99 22.20 4.39
C VAL A 460 71.93 23.64 3.83
N GLY A 461 70.92 24.40 4.32
CA GLY A 461 70.88 25.87 4.47
C GLY A 461 69.71 26.49 3.69
N VAL A 462 68.75 27.24 4.27
CA VAL A 462 68.69 28.10 5.47
C VAL A 462 67.32 27.97 6.13
#